data_AF-A0A7J9D9E6-F1
#
_entry.id   AF-A0A7J9D9E6-F1
#
_cell.length_a   1.000
_cell.length_b   1.000
_cell.length_c   1.000
_cell.angle_alpha   90.00
_cell.angle_beta   90.00
_cell.angle_gamma   90.00
#
_symmetry.space_group_name_H-M   'P 1'
#
loop_
_entity.id
_entity.type
_entity.pdbx_description
1 polymer ?
#
loop_
_entity_poly.entity_id
_entity_poly.type
_entity_poly.pdbx_seq_one_letter_code
_entity_poly.pdbx_strand_id
1 'polypeptide(L)'
;MLHIARVVMLNYNQLRGMHVSDAIAALDKAKGLLNNAIRIARKVISKSKTQNKKQGYGVSGETRRDGYAAVIILLQSLNELGFLEINKLELQESGAKLSSTPEVKNAHFECISAYKELATERLIGDLRQVKAEYLSCLKHLSSLLDAEGTTEYRGATLQELKGDIKRVEDDISQSRRHKS
;
A
#
# COMPACT_ATOMS: atom_id res chain seq x y z
N MET A 1 -11.82 7.97 5.43
CA MET A 1 -10.60 8.75 5.13
C MET A 1 -9.96 8.32 3.81
N LEU A 2 -9.59 7.05 3.63
CA LEU A 2 -9.04 6.55 2.35
C LEU A 2 -9.90 6.94 1.13
N HIS A 3 -11.20 6.67 1.16
CA HIS A 3 -12.09 7.05 0.05
C HIS A 3 -12.16 8.57 -0.18
N ILE A 4 -12.08 9.37 0.88
CA ILE A 4 -12.03 10.84 0.75
C ILE A 4 -10.71 11.25 0.09
N ALA A 5 -9.60 10.65 0.47
CA ALA A 5 -8.30 10.90 -0.16
C ALA A 5 -8.33 10.60 -1.66
N ARG A 6 -8.90 9.45 -2.05
CA ARG A 6 -9.10 9.08 -3.46
C ARG A 6 -9.92 10.11 -4.24
N VAL A 7 -11.03 10.58 -3.67
CA VAL A 7 -11.86 11.63 -4.29
C VAL A 7 -11.08 12.93 -4.46
N VAL A 8 -10.29 13.34 -3.45
CA VAL A 8 -9.45 14.53 -3.54
C VAL A 8 -8.35 14.37 -4.61
N MET A 9 -7.72 13.20 -4.72
CA MET A 9 -6.73 12.89 -5.77
C MET A 9 -7.34 12.87 -7.17
N LEU A 10 -8.60 12.45 -7.33
CA LEU A 10 -9.31 12.56 -8.61
C LEU A 10 -9.57 14.03 -9.00
N ASN A 11 -9.89 14.89 -8.03
CA ASN A 11 -10.07 16.32 -8.27
C ASN A 11 -8.75 16.99 -8.67
N TYR A 12 -7.62 16.57 -8.11
CA TYR A 12 -6.29 17.01 -8.54
C TYR A 12 -6.06 16.84 -10.05
N ASN A 13 -6.44 15.68 -10.62
CA ASN A 13 -6.26 15.41 -12.05
C ASN A 13 -7.00 16.43 -12.94
N GLN A 14 -8.11 16.99 -12.45
CA GLN A 14 -8.84 18.04 -13.16
C GLN A 14 -8.13 19.41 -13.04
N LEU A 15 -7.48 19.67 -11.90
CA LEU A 15 -6.82 20.95 -11.60
C LEU A 15 -5.40 21.06 -12.19
N ARG A 16 -4.70 19.94 -12.40
CA ARG A 16 -3.30 19.89 -12.89
C ARG A 16 -3.05 20.74 -14.15
N GLY A 17 -4.03 20.84 -15.05
CA GLY A 17 -3.91 21.59 -16.30
C GLY A 17 -4.26 23.08 -16.23
N MET A 18 -4.87 23.55 -15.14
CA MET A 18 -5.42 24.92 -15.05
C MET A 18 -4.91 25.70 -13.83
N HIS A 19 -4.76 25.05 -12.68
CA HIS A 19 -4.44 25.67 -11.40
C HIS A 19 -3.45 24.82 -10.60
N VAL A 20 -2.15 24.95 -10.91
CA VAL A 20 -1.08 24.15 -10.29
C VAL A 20 -1.06 24.28 -8.77
N SER A 21 -1.26 25.49 -8.23
CA SER A 21 -1.28 25.72 -6.77
C SER A 21 -2.42 24.99 -6.07
N ASP A 22 -3.62 24.99 -6.65
CA ASP A 22 -4.78 24.27 -6.11
C ASP A 22 -4.60 22.76 -6.21
N ALA A 23 -3.95 22.32 -7.30
CA ALA A 23 -3.58 20.93 -7.52
C ALA A 23 -2.61 20.43 -6.43
N ILE A 24 -1.59 21.24 -6.06
CA ILE A 24 -0.68 20.94 -4.92
C ILE A 24 -1.46 20.87 -3.61
N ALA A 25 -2.32 21.85 -3.33
CA ALA A 25 -3.10 21.88 -2.09
C ALA A 25 -4.04 20.67 -1.94
N ALA A 26 -4.62 20.20 -3.06
CA ALA A 26 -5.40 18.97 -3.09
C ALA A 26 -4.55 17.75 -2.74
N LEU A 27 -3.35 17.62 -3.30
CA LEU A 27 -2.43 16.53 -2.96
C LEU A 27 -2.00 16.56 -1.48
N ASP A 28 -1.71 17.73 -0.92
CA ASP A 28 -1.36 17.85 0.50
C ASP A 28 -2.53 17.44 1.42
N LYS A 29 -3.76 17.82 1.05
CA LYS A 29 -4.97 17.38 1.77
C LYS A 29 -5.15 15.87 1.69
N ALA A 30 -4.96 15.26 0.51
CA ALA A 30 -5.05 13.81 0.34
C ALA A 30 -3.98 13.09 1.17
N LYS A 31 -2.74 13.61 1.22
CA LYS A 31 -1.65 13.07 2.04
C LYS A 31 -1.99 13.06 3.52
N GLY A 32 -2.57 14.14 4.04
CA GLY A 32 -3.05 14.21 5.42
C GLY A 32 -4.12 13.15 5.74
N LEU A 33 -5.04 12.91 4.81
CA LEU A 33 -6.08 11.87 4.95
C LEU A 33 -5.51 10.44 4.93
N LEU A 34 -4.55 10.17 4.04
CA LEU A 34 -3.87 8.88 3.94
C LEU A 34 -3.04 8.59 5.19
N ASN A 35 -2.25 9.56 5.66
CA ASN A 35 -1.46 9.42 6.90
C ASN A 35 -2.34 9.11 8.11
N ASN A 36 -3.51 9.75 8.21
CA ASN A 36 -4.47 9.43 9.26
C ASN A 36 -5.06 8.02 9.11
N ALA A 37 -5.39 7.59 7.88
CA ALA A 37 -5.87 6.24 7.63
C ALA A 37 -4.83 5.18 8.03
N ILE A 38 -3.56 5.37 7.63
CA ILE A 38 -2.42 4.51 7.99
C ILE A 38 -2.28 4.43 9.51
N ARG A 39 -2.27 5.58 10.20
CA ARG A 39 -2.13 5.66 11.66
C ARG A 39 -3.26 4.91 12.39
N ILE A 40 -4.50 5.09 11.96
CA ILE A 40 -5.65 4.40 12.57
C ILE A 40 -5.59 2.90 12.30
N ALA A 41 -5.31 2.49 11.05
CA ALA A 41 -5.19 1.08 10.69
C ALA A 41 -4.12 0.36 11.51
N ARG A 42 -2.91 0.94 11.63
CA ARG A 42 -1.83 0.41 12.49
C ARG A 42 -2.27 0.27 13.95
N LYS A 43 -3.04 1.22 14.49
CA LYS A 43 -3.58 1.16 15.87
C LYS A 43 -4.61 0.04 16.04
N VAL A 44 -5.48 -0.19 15.06
CA VAL A 44 -6.45 -1.29 15.10
C VAL A 44 -5.74 -2.63 15.04
N ILE A 45 -4.77 -2.77 14.14
CA ILE A 45 -3.94 -3.97 14.00
C ILE A 45 -3.21 -4.29 15.32
N SER A 46 -2.51 -3.31 15.93
CA SER A 46 -1.78 -3.54 17.18
C SER A 46 -2.67 -3.91 18.36
N LYS A 47 -3.88 -3.34 18.43
CA LYS A 47 -4.91 -3.73 19.40
C LYS A 47 -5.35 -5.17 19.20
N SER A 48 -5.64 -5.57 17.95
CA SER A 48 -6.00 -6.94 17.60
C SER A 48 -4.90 -7.92 18.01
N LYS A 49 -3.62 -7.62 17.71
CA LYS A 49 -2.48 -8.45 18.12
C LYS A 49 -2.41 -8.63 19.65
N THR A 50 -2.67 -7.57 20.40
CA THR A 50 -2.60 -7.59 21.87
C THR A 50 -3.76 -8.37 22.49
N GLN A 51 -4.97 -8.26 21.94
CA GLN A 51 -6.13 -9.03 22.39
C GLN A 51 -5.94 -10.53 22.13
N ASN A 52 -5.40 -10.89 20.96
CA ASN A 52 -5.09 -12.28 20.62
C ASN A 52 -4.09 -12.93 21.60
N LYS A 53 -3.12 -12.17 22.13
CA LYS A 53 -2.17 -12.67 23.14
C LYS A 53 -2.78 -12.85 24.54
N LYS A 54 -3.86 -12.12 24.86
CA LYS A 54 -4.50 -12.14 26.18
C LYS A 54 -5.65 -13.14 26.27
N GLN A 55 -6.35 -13.42 25.17
CA GLN A 55 -7.43 -14.40 25.13
C GLN A 55 -6.89 -15.76 24.67
N GLY A 56 -6.51 -16.61 25.62
CA GLY A 56 -6.03 -17.98 25.35
C GLY A 56 -7.03 -18.90 24.64
N TYR A 57 -8.29 -18.47 24.48
CA TYR A 57 -9.28 -19.14 23.64
C TYR A 57 -10.37 -18.12 23.25
N GLY A 58 -10.58 -17.92 21.95
CA GLY A 58 -11.74 -17.17 21.42
C GLY A 58 -11.53 -15.65 21.26
N VAL A 59 -10.82 -15.24 20.22
CA VAL A 59 -10.94 -13.89 19.68
C VAL A 59 -12.34 -13.74 19.09
N SER A 60 -13.11 -12.73 19.51
CA SER A 60 -14.41 -12.42 18.92
C SER A 60 -14.28 -12.29 17.40
N GLY A 61 -15.23 -12.88 16.64
CA GLY A 61 -15.25 -12.79 15.18
C GLY A 61 -15.26 -11.36 14.65
N GLU A 62 -15.72 -10.41 15.47
CA GLU A 62 -15.74 -8.97 15.18
C GLU A 62 -14.33 -8.36 15.23
N THR A 63 -13.54 -8.65 16.26
CA THR A 63 -12.13 -8.21 16.38
C THR A 63 -11.28 -8.71 15.21
N ARG A 64 -11.52 -9.95 14.75
CA ARG A 64 -10.82 -10.52 13.60
C ARG A 64 -11.20 -9.82 12.29
N ARG A 65 -12.47 -9.46 12.13
CA ARG A 65 -12.99 -8.74 10.94
C ARG A 65 -12.44 -7.31 10.88
N ASP A 66 -12.39 -6.63 12.02
CA ASP A 66 -11.83 -5.28 12.13
C ASP A 66 -10.33 -5.26 11.86
N GLY A 67 -9.61 -6.26 12.37
CA GLY A 67 -8.18 -6.46 12.07
C GLY A 67 -7.95 -6.65 10.57
N TYR A 68 -8.75 -7.49 9.92
CA TYR A 68 -8.68 -7.71 8.48
C TYR A 68 -8.95 -6.43 7.66
N ALA A 69 -10.04 -5.73 7.96
CA ALA A 69 -10.38 -4.48 7.29
C ALA A 69 -9.26 -3.45 7.47
N ALA A 70 -8.68 -3.38 8.67
CA ALA A 70 -7.54 -2.50 8.94
C ALA A 70 -6.30 -2.87 8.11
N VAL A 71 -6.00 -4.15 7.89
CA VAL A 71 -4.89 -4.57 7.01
C VAL A 71 -5.12 -4.12 5.58
N ILE A 72 -6.31 -4.34 5.02
CA ILE A 72 -6.63 -3.86 3.66
C ILE A 72 -6.49 -2.35 3.58
N ILE A 73 -7.07 -1.61 4.53
CA ILE A 73 -6.99 -0.15 4.56
C ILE A 73 -5.53 0.31 4.66
N LEU A 74 -4.69 -0.37 5.44
CA LEU A 74 -3.28 -0.05 5.57
C LEU A 74 -2.55 -0.21 4.24
N LEU A 75 -2.68 -1.37 3.59
CA LEU A 75 -2.00 -1.66 2.31
C LEU A 75 -2.48 -0.70 1.22
N GLN A 76 -3.79 -0.50 1.09
CA GLN A 76 -4.36 0.43 0.13
C GLN A 76 -3.89 1.86 0.38
N SER A 77 -3.85 2.32 1.64
CA SER A 77 -3.43 3.69 1.95
C SER A 77 -1.95 3.92 1.68
N LEU A 78 -1.09 2.93 1.94
CA LEU A 78 0.36 3.01 1.62
C LEU A 78 0.60 3.01 0.11
N ASN A 79 -0.14 2.19 -0.63
CA ASN A 79 -0.08 2.15 -2.08
C ASN A 79 -0.52 3.49 -2.71
N GLU A 80 -1.67 4.03 -2.27
CA GLU A 80 -2.18 5.34 -2.71
C GLU A 80 -1.25 6.50 -2.33
N LEU A 81 -0.58 6.40 -1.17
CA LEU A 81 0.42 7.39 -0.77
C LEU A 81 1.59 7.40 -1.74
N GLY A 82 2.04 6.23 -2.19
CA GLY A 82 3.07 6.12 -3.21
C GLY A 82 2.68 6.79 -4.53
N PHE A 83 1.44 6.59 -5.01
CA PHE A 83 0.92 7.28 -6.19
C PHE A 83 0.82 8.80 -6.00
N LEU A 84 0.42 9.24 -4.80
CA LEU A 84 0.34 10.65 -4.47
C LEU A 84 1.70 11.32 -4.58
N GLU A 85 2.76 10.71 -4.05
CA GLU A 85 4.12 11.26 -4.15
C GLU A 85 4.58 11.33 -5.61
N ILE A 86 4.27 10.34 -6.45
CA ILE A 86 4.55 10.40 -7.90
C ILE A 86 3.85 11.60 -8.54
N ASN A 87 2.54 11.74 -8.31
CA ASN A 87 1.75 12.85 -8.86
C ASN A 87 2.27 14.22 -8.41
N LYS A 88 2.75 14.31 -7.16
CA LYS A 88 3.31 15.55 -6.62
C LYS A 88 4.64 15.91 -7.29
N LEU A 89 5.52 14.94 -7.50
CA LEU A 89 6.80 15.15 -8.19
C LEU A 89 6.57 15.57 -9.65
N GLU A 90 5.67 14.87 -10.36
CA GLU A 90 5.31 15.20 -11.75
C GLU A 90 4.77 16.61 -11.94
N LEU A 91 4.18 17.17 -10.89
CA LEU A 91 3.62 18.52 -10.90
C LEU A 91 4.67 19.59 -10.58
N GLN A 92 5.65 19.27 -9.73
CA GLN A 92 6.66 20.20 -9.25
C GLN A 92 7.91 20.26 -10.14
N GLU A 93 8.24 19.18 -10.86
CA GLU A 93 9.44 19.10 -11.68
C GLU A 93 9.11 18.89 -13.17
N SER A 94 9.16 19.98 -13.94
CA SER A 94 9.15 19.90 -15.41
C SER A 94 10.48 19.35 -15.92
N GLY A 95 10.62 18.02 -15.91
CA GLY A 95 11.64 17.28 -16.66
C GLY A 95 12.97 17.06 -15.96
N ALA A 96 13.06 16.02 -15.11
CA ALA A 96 14.19 15.05 -15.06
C ALA A 96 13.93 13.97 -13.98
N LYS A 97 13.91 12.69 -14.37
CA LYS A 97 13.97 11.48 -13.50
C LYS A 97 13.02 11.45 -12.28
N LEU A 98 11.74 11.58 -12.57
CA LEU A 98 10.59 11.63 -11.66
C LEU A 98 10.36 10.43 -10.72
N SER A 99 11.02 9.29 -10.94
CA SER A 99 10.79 8.06 -10.15
C SER A 99 11.72 7.90 -8.93
N SER A 100 12.77 8.71 -8.80
CA SER A 100 13.93 8.38 -7.95
C SER A 100 13.87 8.82 -6.49
N THR A 101 12.84 9.56 -6.07
CA THR A 101 12.83 10.07 -4.70
C THR A 101 12.59 8.94 -3.68
N PRO A 102 13.31 8.95 -2.55
CA PRO A 102 13.11 7.98 -1.48
C PRO A 102 11.65 7.90 -1.02
N GLU A 103 10.90 9.01 -1.06
CA GLU A 103 9.52 9.12 -0.60
C GLU A 103 8.56 8.18 -1.35
N VAL A 104 8.68 8.12 -2.69
CA VAL A 104 7.84 7.26 -3.53
C VAL A 104 8.12 5.78 -3.24
N LYS A 105 9.40 5.41 -3.16
CA LYS A 105 9.82 4.03 -2.89
C LYS A 105 9.52 3.60 -1.46
N ASN A 106 9.64 4.53 -0.49
CA ASN A 106 9.37 4.29 0.92
C ASN A 106 7.93 3.83 1.16
N ALA A 107 6.93 4.48 0.54
CA ALA A 107 5.54 4.11 0.76
C ALA A 107 5.22 2.68 0.27
N HIS A 108 5.73 2.32 -0.91
CA HIS A 108 5.56 0.96 -1.46
C HIS A 108 6.37 -0.08 -0.68
N PHE A 109 7.59 0.26 -0.26
CA PHE A 109 8.41 -0.59 0.61
C PHE A 109 7.72 -0.81 1.96
N GLU A 110 7.19 0.24 2.59
CA GLU A 110 6.41 0.13 3.83
C GLU A 110 5.16 -0.74 3.63
N CYS A 111 4.50 -0.68 2.49
CA CYS A 111 3.38 -1.58 2.17
C CYS A 111 3.84 -3.05 2.17
N ILE A 112 4.96 -3.35 1.50
CA ILE A 112 5.54 -4.69 1.44
C ILE A 112 5.96 -5.18 2.83
N SER A 113 6.66 -4.34 3.61
CA SER A 113 7.08 -4.66 4.98
C SER A 113 5.87 -4.90 5.89
N ALA A 114 4.83 -4.08 5.78
CA ALA A 114 3.60 -4.25 6.57
C ALA A 114 2.93 -5.58 6.25
N TYR A 115 2.80 -5.96 4.97
CA TYR A 115 2.28 -7.27 4.61
C TYR A 115 3.16 -8.40 5.17
N LYS A 116 4.49 -8.33 5.02
CA LYS A 116 5.40 -9.38 5.49
C LYS A 116 5.31 -9.57 7.01
N GLU A 117 5.25 -8.48 7.78
CA GLU A 117 5.03 -8.55 9.23
C GLU A 117 3.70 -9.23 9.57
N LEU A 118 2.63 -8.89 8.85
CA LEU A 118 1.28 -9.37 9.12
C LEU A 118 1.02 -10.80 8.59
N ALA A 119 1.72 -11.22 7.54
CA ALA A 119 1.60 -12.55 6.95
C ALA A 119 2.16 -13.65 7.87
N THR A 120 3.06 -13.30 8.80
CA THR A 120 3.51 -14.23 9.86
C THR A 120 2.34 -14.64 10.77
N GLU A 121 1.30 -13.82 10.85
CA GLU A 121 0.03 -14.13 11.49
C GLU A 121 -0.89 -14.82 10.48
N ARG A 122 -0.69 -16.15 10.29
CA ARG A 122 -1.30 -17.05 9.27
C ARG A 122 -2.78 -16.81 8.90
N LEU A 123 -3.58 -16.15 9.74
CA LEU A 123 -5.02 -15.96 9.52
C LEU A 123 -5.37 -14.80 8.57
N ILE A 124 -4.46 -13.87 8.29
CA ILE A 124 -4.75 -12.64 7.51
C ILE A 124 -4.05 -12.63 6.14
N GLY A 125 -2.84 -13.17 6.04
CA GLY A 125 -2.07 -13.23 4.78
C GLY A 125 -2.69 -14.14 3.70
N ASP A 126 -3.49 -15.13 4.10
CA ASP A 126 -4.10 -16.09 3.16
C ASP A 126 -5.34 -15.56 2.44
N LEU A 127 -5.84 -14.38 2.84
CA LEU A 127 -7.00 -13.79 2.21
C LEU A 127 -6.61 -13.19 0.86
N ARG A 128 -7.31 -13.67 -0.18
CA ARG A 128 -7.07 -13.27 -1.57
C ARG A 128 -7.05 -11.76 -1.79
N GLN A 129 -7.91 -11.00 -1.11
CA GLN A 129 -7.92 -9.54 -1.23
C GLN A 129 -6.63 -8.92 -0.66
N VAL A 130 -6.13 -9.41 0.48
CA VAL A 130 -4.87 -8.93 1.07
C VAL A 130 -3.70 -9.28 0.15
N LYS A 131 -3.67 -10.49 -0.43
CA LYS A 131 -2.67 -10.87 -1.44
C LYS A 131 -2.74 -9.97 -2.69
N ALA A 132 -3.93 -9.56 -3.12
CA ALA A 132 -4.08 -8.67 -4.27
C ALA A 132 -3.53 -7.26 -3.99
N GLU A 133 -3.77 -6.71 -2.79
CA GLU A 133 -3.19 -5.42 -2.39
C GLU A 133 -1.66 -5.51 -2.25
N TYR A 134 -1.15 -6.59 -1.64
CA TYR A 134 0.28 -6.86 -1.58
C TYR A 134 0.93 -6.94 -2.96
N LEU A 135 0.30 -7.66 -3.89
CA LEU A 135 0.74 -7.76 -5.28
C LEU A 135 0.82 -6.38 -5.96
N SER A 136 -0.14 -5.49 -5.69
CA SER A 136 -0.10 -4.13 -6.22
C SER A 136 1.15 -3.38 -5.73
N CYS A 137 1.44 -3.45 -4.43
CA CYS A 137 2.62 -2.80 -3.86
C CYS A 137 3.93 -3.35 -4.42
N LEU A 138 4.03 -4.68 -4.60
CA LEU A 138 5.17 -5.33 -5.24
C LEU A 138 5.36 -4.84 -6.69
N LYS A 139 4.30 -4.81 -7.49
CA LYS A 139 4.36 -4.39 -8.89
C LYS A 139 4.82 -2.95 -9.04
N HIS A 140 4.32 -2.05 -8.21
CA HIS A 140 4.71 -0.64 -8.28
C HIS A 140 6.16 -0.44 -7.84
N LEU A 141 6.61 -1.05 -6.73
CA LEU A 141 8.03 -0.93 -6.34
C LEU A 141 8.95 -1.53 -7.42
N SER A 142 8.60 -2.70 -7.96
CA SER A 142 9.35 -3.33 -9.05
C SER A 142 9.44 -2.43 -10.28
N SER A 143 8.31 -1.83 -10.70
CA SER A 143 8.27 -0.92 -11.84
C SER A 143 9.11 0.34 -11.62
N LEU A 144 9.13 0.89 -10.41
CA LEU A 144 9.96 2.05 -10.07
C LEU A 144 11.45 1.73 -10.18
N LEU A 145 11.87 0.60 -9.61
CA LEU A 145 13.26 0.16 -9.69
C LEU A 145 13.71 -0.13 -11.13
N ASP A 146 12.85 -0.81 -11.91
CA ASP A 146 13.11 -1.13 -13.32
C ASP A 146 13.26 0.14 -14.17
N ALA A 147 12.36 1.12 -14.00
CA ALA A 147 12.40 2.40 -14.70
C ALA A 147 13.67 3.22 -14.42
N GLU A 148 14.28 3.04 -13.24
CA GLU A 148 15.51 3.74 -12.85
C GLU A 148 16.79 2.95 -13.16
N GLY A 149 16.67 1.68 -13.56
CA GLY A 149 17.82 0.77 -13.63
C GLY A 149 18.42 0.47 -12.24
N THR A 150 17.64 0.63 -11.17
CA THR A 150 18.07 0.30 -9.80
C THR A 150 17.91 -1.19 -9.55
N THR A 151 18.97 -1.87 -9.13
CA THR A 151 18.95 -3.32 -8.88
C THR A 151 18.46 -3.71 -7.49
N GLU A 152 18.57 -2.80 -6.51
CA GLU A 152 18.25 -3.05 -5.11
C GLU A 152 17.74 -1.78 -4.41
N TYR A 153 16.78 -1.94 -3.50
CA TYR A 153 16.34 -0.88 -2.60
C TYR A 153 16.06 -1.41 -1.20
N ARG A 154 16.76 -0.85 -0.20
CA ARG A 154 16.62 -1.22 1.23
C ARG A 154 16.68 -2.74 1.47
N GLY A 155 17.63 -3.43 0.84
CA GLY A 155 17.80 -4.87 1.00
C GLY A 155 16.83 -5.74 0.18
N ALA A 156 15.92 -5.14 -0.61
CA ALA A 156 15.06 -5.87 -1.54
C ALA A 156 15.60 -5.70 -2.97
N THR A 157 15.97 -6.81 -3.61
CA THR A 157 16.44 -6.80 -5.00
C THR A 157 15.28 -6.82 -5.99
N LEU A 158 15.48 -6.25 -7.17
CA LEU A 158 14.50 -6.28 -8.26
C LEU A 158 14.14 -7.72 -8.66
N GLN A 159 15.10 -8.64 -8.61
CA GLN A 159 14.87 -10.05 -8.92
C GLN A 159 14.01 -10.74 -7.85
N GLU A 160 14.25 -10.46 -6.57
CA GLU A 160 13.38 -10.96 -5.48
C GLU A 160 11.96 -10.44 -5.62
N LEU A 161 11.78 -9.15 -5.92
CA LEU A 161 10.46 -8.57 -6.14
C LEU A 161 9.75 -9.24 -7.32
N LYS A 162 10.42 -9.44 -8.46
CA LYS A 162 9.87 -10.17 -9.62
C LYS A 162 9.50 -11.62 -9.26
N GLY A 163 10.31 -12.29 -8.44
CA GLY A 163 10.01 -13.62 -7.92
C GLY A 163 8.79 -13.65 -6.99
N ASP A 164 8.68 -12.69 -6.07
CA ASP A 164 7.54 -12.51 -5.17
C ASP A 164 6.25 -12.22 -5.96
N ILE A 165 6.30 -11.37 -7.00
CA ILE A 165 5.17 -11.07 -7.88
C ILE A 165 4.63 -12.38 -8.48
N LYS A 166 5.49 -13.16 -9.13
CA LYS A 166 5.10 -14.41 -9.78
C LYS A 166 4.46 -15.38 -8.78
N ARG A 167 5.11 -15.56 -7.63
CA ARG A 167 4.61 -16.44 -6.54
C ARG A 167 3.21 -16.03 -6.09
N VAL A 168 2.98 -14.74 -5.86
CA VAL A 168 1.69 -14.23 -5.38
C VAL A 168 0.61 -14.31 -6.47
N GLU A 169 0.96 -14.11 -7.75
CA GLU A 169 0.06 -14.30 -8.88
C GLU A 169 -0.40 -15.76 -9.01
N ASP A 170 0.53 -16.70 -8.86
CA ASP A 170 0.26 -18.14 -8.89
C ASP A 170 -0.67 -18.52 -7.71
N ASP A 171 -0.37 -18.08 -6.49
CA ASP A 171 -1.19 -18.28 -5.30
C ASP A 171 -2.64 -17.78 -5.49
N ILE A 172 -2.79 -16.54 -6.00
CA ILE A 172 -4.10 -15.94 -6.25
C ILE A 172 -4.85 -16.75 -7.30
N SER A 173 -4.17 -17.24 -8.34
CA SER A 173 -4.77 -18.01 -9.43
C SER A 173 -5.22 -19.40 -8.97
N GLN A 174 -4.40 -20.11 -8.19
CA GLN A 174 -4.76 -21.40 -7.61
C GLN A 174 -5.96 -21.29 -6.67
N SER A 175 -6.03 -20.23 -5.87
CA SER A 175 -7.19 -19.99 -4.98
C SER A 175 -8.52 -19.78 -5.73
N ARG A 176 -8.49 -19.38 -7.02
CA ARG A 176 -9.69 -19.30 -7.87
C ARG A 176 -10.16 -20.68 -8.31
N ARG A 177 -9.24 -21.60 -8.62
CA ARG A 177 -9.55 -22.93 -9.16
C ARG A 177 -10.16 -23.88 -8.12
N HIS A 178 -9.83 -23.72 -6.83
CA HIS A 178 -10.42 -24.53 -5.75
C HIS A 178 -11.81 -24.08 -5.27
N LYS A 179 -12.34 -22.98 -5.80
CA LYS A 179 -13.68 -22.47 -5.46
C LYS A 179 -14.70 -22.66 -6.60
N SER A 180 -14.30 -23.33 -7.69
CA SER A 180 -15.15 -23.68 -8.82
C SER A 180 -15.33 -25.19 -8.89
#